data_AF-A0A4Z1H6U6-F1
#
_entry.id   AF-A0A4Z1H6U6-F1
#
_cell.length_a   1.000
_cell.length_b   1.000
_cell.length_c   1.000
_cell.angle_alpha   90.00
_cell.angle_beta   90.00
_cell.angle_gamma   90.00
#
_symmetry.space_group_name_H-M   'P 1'
#
loop_
_entity.id
_entity.type
_entity.pdbx_description
1 polymer ?
#
loop_
_entity_poly.entity_id
_entity_poly.type
_entity_poly.pdbx_seq_one_letter_code
_entity_poly.pdbx_strand_id
1 'polypeptide(L)'
;MSQTTSTQNVQDYCIEELEIDFDQYIRERRQDCKSWNEAIVGTLSNRIDQCEMAIERLDKEIDFCDERASSISLDRVSPPDYQSWLLEGYEQLLNLLYVMKAWFRQFQDDYEALHHALSNRDVMTAEKIQRDLEEPSEFGFPNEEESQLELEGDSEMEDDSEDRNESGFEDDPEQP
;
A
#
# COMPACT_ATOMS: atom_id res chain seq x y z
N MET A 1 32.72 31.64 38.86
CA MET A 1 32.63 30.84 37.62
C MET A 1 31.37 30.02 37.74
N SER A 2 30.29 30.49 37.11
CA SER A 2 28.98 29.85 37.19
C SER A 2 28.91 28.72 36.18
N GLN A 3 28.41 27.58 36.65
CA GLN A 3 28.02 26.45 35.82
C GLN A 3 26.90 26.88 34.87
N THR A 4 27.06 26.56 33.60
CA THR A 4 25.95 26.45 32.66
C THR A 4 26.06 25.09 32.00
N THR A 5 25.26 24.16 32.51
CA THR A 5 24.82 22.94 31.82
C THR A 5 24.28 23.31 30.44
N SER A 6 24.75 22.64 29.39
CA SER A 6 23.97 22.52 28.15
C SER A 6 23.95 21.04 27.78
N THR A 7 22.92 20.39 28.30
CA THR A 7 22.30 19.14 27.90
C THR A 7 22.80 18.58 26.56
N GLN A 8 23.73 17.64 26.67
CA GLN A 8 24.21 16.77 25.60
C GLN A 8 23.21 15.61 25.36
N ASN A 9 21.92 15.93 25.43
CA ASN A 9 20.80 15.06 25.10
C ASN A 9 20.01 15.79 24.00
N VAL A 10 20.43 15.62 22.75
CA VAL A 10 19.50 15.73 21.62
C VAL A 10 18.89 14.33 21.42
N GLN A 11 18.36 13.79 22.52
CA GLN A 11 17.24 12.86 22.53
C GLN A 11 16.05 13.79 22.75
N ASP A 12 15.34 14.09 21.69
CA ASP A 12 13.99 14.65 21.65
C ASP A 12 13.86 15.26 20.27
N TYR A 13 13.51 14.41 19.29
CA TYR A 13 12.92 14.79 18.01
C TYR A 13 11.95 13.65 17.68
N CYS A 14 10.93 13.52 18.54
CA CYS A 14 9.99 12.39 18.51
C CYS A 14 8.84 12.66 17.54
N ILE A 15 9.06 12.33 16.28
CA ILE A 15 8.11 11.43 15.60
C ILE A 15 8.30 10.09 16.33
N GLU A 16 7.28 9.54 16.98
CA GLU A 16 7.34 8.14 17.47
C GLU A 16 7.98 7.30 16.37
N GLU A 17 9.12 6.64 16.65
CA GLU A 17 9.97 5.90 15.70
C GLU A 17 9.12 5.01 14.77
N LEU A 18 8.65 5.61 13.68
CA LEU A 18 7.77 5.02 12.69
C LEU A 18 8.69 4.53 11.59
N GLU A 19 9.35 3.43 11.87
CA GLU A 19 10.00 2.60 10.84
C GLU A 19 8.92 1.80 10.11
N ILE A 20 7.96 2.48 9.49
CA ILE A 20 7.04 1.84 8.56
C ILE A 20 7.72 1.84 7.19
N ASP A 21 8.02 0.64 6.70
CA ASP A 21 8.25 0.42 5.28
C ASP A 21 6.88 0.54 4.57
N PHE A 22 6.60 1.73 4.04
CA PHE A 22 5.32 2.03 3.39
C PHE A 22 5.08 1.14 2.18
N ASP A 23 6.12 0.76 1.43
CA ASP A 23 5.98 -0.13 0.30
C ASP A 23 5.51 -1.51 0.75
N GLN A 24 6.14 -2.05 1.79
CA GLN A 24 5.72 -3.30 2.40
C GLN A 24 4.29 -3.19 2.95
N TYR A 25 3.96 -2.09 3.61
CA TYR A 25 2.64 -1.88 4.20
C TYR A 25 1.53 -1.81 3.14
N ILE A 26 1.74 -1.05 2.06
CA ILE A 26 0.86 -0.96 0.91
C ILE A 26 0.68 -2.34 0.27
N ARG A 27 1.76 -3.11 0.07
CA ARG A 27 1.68 -4.50 -0.44
C ARG A 27 0.81 -5.38 0.46
N GLU A 28 0.99 -5.30 1.77
CA GLU A 28 0.18 -6.06 2.73
C GLU A 28 -1.30 -5.66 2.69
N ARG A 29 -1.62 -4.36 2.63
CA ARG A 29 -3.02 -3.91 2.49
C ARG A 29 -3.66 -4.37 1.18
N ARG A 30 -2.91 -4.37 0.07
CA ARG A 30 -3.37 -4.96 -1.21
C ARG A 30 -3.68 -6.44 -1.07
N GLN A 31 -2.80 -7.19 -0.41
CA GLN A 31 -3.00 -8.63 -0.18
C GLN A 31 -4.18 -8.92 0.77
N ASP A 32 -4.36 -8.14 1.83
CA ASP A 32 -5.51 -8.23 2.72
C ASP A 32 -6.82 -8.00 1.96
N CYS A 33 -6.85 -6.99 1.09
CA CYS A 33 -8.04 -6.72 0.27
C CYS A 33 -8.34 -7.83 -0.72
N LYS A 34 -7.30 -8.40 -1.35
CA LYS A 34 -7.46 -9.59 -2.19
C LYS A 34 -8.05 -10.75 -1.38
N SER A 35 -7.54 -10.98 -0.17
CA SER A 35 -8.04 -12.01 0.72
C SER A 35 -9.49 -11.77 1.16
N TRP A 36 -9.87 -10.53 1.46
CA TRP A 36 -11.26 -10.20 1.80
C TRP A 36 -12.19 -10.40 0.63
N ASN A 37 -11.78 -10.00 -0.57
CA ASN A 37 -12.56 -10.25 -1.78
C ASN A 37 -12.77 -11.75 -2.03
N GLU A 38 -11.70 -12.56 -1.94
CA GLU A 38 -11.78 -14.02 -2.08
C GLU A 38 -12.67 -14.67 -1.00
N ALA A 39 -12.77 -14.04 0.18
CA ALA A 39 -13.62 -14.51 1.27
C ALA A 39 -15.11 -14.14 1.09
N ILE A 40 -15.45 -13.21 0.17
CA ILE A 40 -16.83 -12.82 -0.12
C ILE A 40 -17.51 -13.91 -0.96
N VAL A 41 -18.11 -14.88 -0.28
CA VAL A 41 -18.76 -16.04 -0.90
C VAL A 41 -20.02 -16.43 -0.13
N GLY A 42 -20.94 -17.17 -0.75
CA GLY A 42 -22.15 -17.65 -0.08
C GLY A 42 -23.42 -16.90 -0.49
N THR A 43 -24.39 -16.83 0.42
CA THR A 43 -25.69 -16.18 0.18
C THR A 43 -25.55 -14.66 0.12
N LEU A 44 -26.52 -13.96 -0.52
CA LEU A 44 -26.47 -12.50 -0.65
C LEU A 44 -26.34 -11.78 0.70
N SER A 45 -27.11 -12.19 1.71
CA SER A 45 -27.00 -11.63 3.06
C SER A 45 -25.59 -11.79 3.62
N ASN A 46 -24.97 -12.97 3.46
CA ASN A 46 -23.63 -13.20 3.96
C ASN A 46 -22.58 -12.34 3.24
N ARG A 47 -22.73 -12.15 1.92
CA ARG A 47 -21.83 -11.28 1.14
C ARG A 47 -21.97 -9.81 1.53
N ILE A 48 -23.18 -9.32 1.79
CA ILE A 48 -23.44 -7.97 2.32
C ILE A 48 -22.73 -7.79 3.66
N ASP A 49 -22.96 -8.70 4.62
CA ASP A 49 -22.32 -8.66 5.95
C ASP A 49 -20.78 -8.65 5.84
N GLN A 50 -20.22 -9.41 4.90
CA GLN A 50 -18.77 -9.46 4.66
C GLN A 50 -18.22 -8.15 4.07
N CYS A 51 -18.95 -7.51 3.16
CA CYS A 51 -18.58 -6.19 2.64
C CYS A 51 -18.60 -5.15 3.78
N GLU A 52 -19.62 -5.16 4.63
CA GLU A 52 -19.72 -4.26 5.78
C GLU A 52 -18.53 -4.42 6.74
N MET A 53 -18.16 -5.66 7.07
CA MET A 53 -16.99 -5.93 7.91
C MET A 53 -15.67 -5.46 7.27
N ALA A 54 -15.52 -5.58 5.95
CA ALA A 54 -14.33 -5.09 5.24
C ALA A 54 -14.26 -3.56 5.28
N ILE A 55 -15.38 -2.88 5.04
CA ILE A 55 -15.49 -1.41 5.14
C ILE A 55 -15.13 -0.93 6.56
N GLU A 56 -15.65 -1.58 7.60
CA GLU A 56 -15.35 -1.19 9.00
C GLU A 56 -13.85 -1.33 9.33
N ARG A 57 -13.16 -2.34 8.75
CA ARG A 57 -11.71 -2.49 8.93
C ARG A 57 -10.95 -1.37 8.23
N LEU A 58 -11.35 -1.02 7.01
CA LEU A 58 -10.75 0.08 6.26
C LEU A 58 -10.94 1.42 6.97
N ASP A 59 -12.12 1.66 7.57
CA ASP A 59 -12.39 2.87 8.33
C ASP A 59 -11.41 3.05 9.50
N LYS A 60 -11.15 1.98 10.25
CA LYS A 60 -10.19 2.03 11.37
C LYS A 60 -8.76 2.32 10.90
N GLU A 61 -8.37 1.79 9.74
CA GLU A 61 -7.05 2.02 9.17
C GLU A 61 -6.89 3.45 8.63
N ILE A 62 -7.95 3.99 8.02
CA ILE A 62 -8.01 5.39 7.59
C ILE A 62 -7.88 6.32 8.80
N ASP A 63 -8.65 6.08 9.86
CA ASP A 63 -8.57 6.87 11.11
C ASP A 63 -7.15 6.84 11.70
N PHE A 64 -6.49 5.68 11.69
CA PHE A 64 -5.10 5.55 12.12
C PHE A 64 -4.16 6.41 11.28
N CYS A 65 -4.28 6.37 9.95
CA CYS A 65 -3.43 7.16 9.05
C CYS A 65 -3.64 8.67 9.25
N ASP A 66 -4.89 9.11 9.38
CA ASP A 66 -5.24 10.52 9.61
C ASP A 66 -4.69 11.03 10.96
N GLU A 67 -4.77 10.22 12.03
CA GLU A 67 -4.20 10.54 13.33
C GLU A 67 -2.67 10.67 13.27
N ARG A 68 -2.00 9.74 12.57
CA ARG A 68 -0.54 9.75 12.39
C ARG A 68 -0.07 10.95 11.58
N ALA A 69 -0.71 11.23 10.44
CA ALA A 69 -0.39 12.39 9.61
C ALA A 69 -0.58 13.71 10.39
N SER A 70 -1.68 13.81 11.16
CA SER A 70 -1.94 14.95 12.03
C SER A 70 -0.83 15.11 13.09
N SER A 71 -0.40 14.02 13.73
CA SER A 71 0.69 14.03 14.72
C SER A 71 2.01 14.53 14.11
N ILE A 72 2.37 14.04 12.93
CA ILE A 72 3.59 14.47 12.21
C ILE A 72 3.56 15.96 11.88
N SER A 73 2.40 16.47 11.42
CA SER A 73 2.25 17.89 11.09
C SER A 73 2.41 18.83 12.29
N LEU A 74 2.18 18.32 13.50
CA LEU A 74 2.29 19.06 14.76
C LEU A 74 3.66 18.93 15.40
N ASP A 75 4.43 17.89 15.06
CA ASP A 75 5.80 17.78 15.52
C ASP A 75 6.64 18.88 14.88
N ARG A 76 7.29 19.70 15.71
CA ARG A 76 8.16 20.80 15.25
C ARG A 76 9.62 20.48 15.40
N VAL A 77 9.86 19.30 15.92
CA VAL A 77 11.10 18.95 16.51
C VAL A 77 11.80 18.20 15.34
N SER A 78 11.19 17.19 14.72
CA SER A 78 11.85 16.39 13.66
C SER A 78 12.31 17.15 12.40
N PRO A 79 13.30 16.63 11.65
CA PRO A 79 13.76 17.24 10.40
C PRO A 79 12.64 17.40 9.36
N PRO A 80 12.50 18.57 8.70
CA PRO A 80 11.41 18.82 7.74
C PRO A 80 11.36 17.83 6.57
N ASP A 81 12.51 17.39 6.06
CA ASP A 81 12.57 16.45 4.94
C ASP A 81 12.02 15.07 5.34
N TYR A 82 12.31 14.63 6.58
CA TYR A 82 11.78 13.36 7.11
C TYR A 82 10.28 13.44 7.39
N GLN A 83 9.80 14.58 7.91
CA GLN A 83 8.36 14.82 8.07
C GLN A 83 7.62 14.80 6.73
N SER A 84 8.20 15.44 5.71
CA SER A 84 7.60 15.49 4.38
C SER A 84 7.51 14.10 3.76
N TRP A 85 8.57 13.30 3.87
CA TRP A 85 8.59 11.92 3.39
C TRP A 85 7.53 11.03 4.08
N LEU A 86 7.39 11.13 5.40
CA LEU A 86 6.37 10.36 6.13
C LEU A 86 4.94 10.79 5.74
N LEU A 87 4.69 12.09 5.63
CA LEU A 87 3.37 12.61 5.23
C LEU A 87 2.99 12.10 3.84
N GLU A 88 3.92 12.13 2.89
CA GLU A 88 3.70 11.57 1.55
C GLU A 88 3.35 10.08 1.61
N GLY A 89 4.06 9.29 2.43
CA GLY A 89 3.74 7.87 2.64
C GLY A 89 2.33 7.63 3.20
N TYR A 90 1.92 8.42 4.20
CA TYR A 90 0.56 8.34 4.73
C TYR A 90 -0.51 8.78 3.72
N GLU A 91 -0.24 9.80 2.90
CA GLU A 91 -1.15 10.25 1.84
C GLU A 91 -1.36 9.17 0.78
N GLN A 92 -0.28 8.48 0.35
CA GLN A 92 -0.37 7.36 -0.58
C GLN A 92 -1.20 6.20 0.00
N LEU A 93 -0.97 5.87 1.26
CA LEU A 93 -1.72 4.82 1.96
C LEU A 93 -3.20 5.18 2.11
N LEU A 94 -3.53 6.42 2.49
CA LEU A 94 -4.90 6.91 2.58
C LEU A 94 -5.62 6.79 1.23
N ASN A 95 -4.98 7.23 0.14
CA ASN A 95 -5.55 7.12 -1.20
C ASN A 95 -5.90 5.67 -1.56
N LEU A 96 -5.00 4.72 -1.27
CA LEU A 96 -5.26 3.31 -1.47
C LEU A 96 -6.48 2.83 -0.67
N LEU A 97 -6.51 3.11 0.64
CA LEU A 97 -7.57 2.66 1.54
C LEU A 97 -8.94 3.25 1.15
N TYR A 98 -9.00 4.52 0.73
CA TYR A 98 -10.22 5.16 0.27
C TYR A 98 -10.77 4.53 -1.02
N VAL A 99 -9.89 4.25 -2.00
CA VAL A 99 -10.29 3.56 -3.24
C VAL A 99 -10.84 2.17 -2.92
N MET A 100 -10.16 1.42 -2.05
CA MET A 100 -10.61 0.09 -1.62
C MET A 100 -11.97 0.15 -0.91
N LYS A 101 -12.18 1.13 -0.04
CA LYS A 101 -13.46 1.33 0.66
C LYS A 101 -14.59 1.60 -0.32
N ALA A 102 -14.37 2.46 -1.31
CA ALA A 102 -15.36 2.77 -2.33
C ALA A 102 -15.75 1.51 -3.12
N TRP A 103 -14.77 0.65 -3.43
CA TRP A 103 -15.01 -0.59 -4.14
C TRP A 103 -15.86 -1.60 -3.35
N PHE A 104 -15.53 -1.87 -2.08
CA PHE A 104 -16.37 -2.74 -1.24
C PHE A 104 -17.77 -2.17 -1.04
N ARG A 105 -17.92 -0.84 -1.02
CA ARG A 105 -19.22 -0.19 -0.94
C ARG A 105 -20.05 -0.46 -2.20
N GLN A 106 -19.43 -0.39 -3.38
CA GLN A 106 -20.11 -0.70 -4.63
C GLN A 106 -20.61 -2.15 -4.65
N PHE A 107 -19.78 -3.11 -4.22
CA PHE A 107 -20.22 -4.51 -4.10
C PHE A 107 -21.37 -4.71 -3.12
N GLN A 108 -21.33 -4.04 -1.97
CA GLN A 108 -22.43 -4.06 -1.03
C GLN A 108 -23.73 -3.60 -1.71
N ASP A 109 -23.69 -2.43 -2.36
CA ASP A 109 -24.85 -1.84 -3.02
C ASP A 109 -25.40 -2.75 -4.14
N ASP A 110 -24.52 -3.39 -4.91
CA ASP A 110 -24.89 -4.34 -5.97
C ASP A 110 -25.53 -5.63 -5.41
N TYR A 111 -25.00 -6.16 -4.31
CA TYR A 111 -25.61 -7.31 -3.63
C TYR A 111 -26.98 -6.98 -3.04
N GLU A 112 -27.16 -5.79 -2.47
CA GLU A 112 -28.45 -5.30 -1.97
C GLU A 112 -29.46 -5.11 -3.11
N ALA A 113 -29.02 -4.52 -4.23
CA ALA A 113 -29.85 -4.34 -5.42
C ALA A 113 -30.30 -5.69 -6.02
N LEU A 114 -29.38 -6.66 -6.13
CA LEU A 114 -29.69 -8.02 -6.56
C LEU A 114 -30.69 -8.69 -5.60
N HIS A 115 -30.47 -8.57 -4.30
CA HIS A 115 -31.36 -9.11 -3.28
C HIS A 115 -32.78 -8.55 -3.42
N HIS A 116 -32.90 -7.24 -3.65
CA HIS A 116 -34.19 -6.58 -3.87
C HIS A 116 -34.86 -7.02 -5.18
N ALA A 117 -34.12 -7.13 -6.29
CA ALA A 117 -34.65 -7.59 -7.58
C ALA A 117 -35.21 -9.02 -7.49
N LEU A 118 -34.48 -9.93 -6.85
CA LEU A 118 -34.93 -11.31 -6.61
C LEU A 118 -36.19 -11.36 -5.74
N SER A 119 -36.25 -10.54 -4.69
CA SER A 119 -37.43 -10.43 -3.81
C SER A 119 -38.68 -10.00 -4.60
N ASN A 120 -38.51 -9.09 -5.56
CA ASN A 120 -39.59 -8.60 -6.43
C ASN A 120 -39.86 -9.47 -7.65
N ARG A 121 -39.13 -10.58 -7.82
CA ARG A 121 -39.19 -11.48 -8.99
C ARG A 121 -38.87 -10.77 -10.32
N ASP A 122 -38.05 -9.72 -10.27
CA ASP A 122 -37.53 -9.05 -11.47
C ASP A 122 -36.29 -9.80 -12.00
N VAL A 123 -36.55 -10.83 -12.79
CA VAL A 123 -35.53 -11.74 -13.30
C VAL A 123 -34.54 -11.04 -14.24
N MET A 124 -35.00 -10.11 -15.07
CA MET A 124 -34.14 -9.42 -16.05
C MET A 124 -33.09 -8.54 -15.35
N THR A 125 -33.51 -7.80 -14.33
CA THR A 125 -32.59 -6.96 -13.53
C THR A 125 -31.65 -7.82 -12.70
N ALA A 126 -32.15 -8.89 -12.07
CA ALA A 126 -31.33 -9.81 -11.28
C ALA A 126 -30.23 -10.49 -12.12
N GLU A 127 -30.56 -11.00 -13.31
CA GLU A 127 -29.59 -11.62 -14.21
C GLU A 127 -28.53 -10.64 -14.70
N LYS A 128 -28.90 -9.36 -14.91
CA LYS A 128 -27.94 -8.32 -15.29
C LYS A 128 -26.95 -8.05 -14.16
N ILE A 129 -27.45 -7.75 -12.96
CA ILE A 129 -26.58 -7.44 -11.81
C ILE A 129 -25.70 -8.64 -11.46
N GLN A 130 -26.24 -9.85 -11.52
CA GLN A 130 -25.45 -11.05 -11.26
C GLN A 130 -24.30 -11.23 -12.26
N ARG A 131 -24.50 -10.91 -13.54
CA ARG A 131 -23.41 -10.92 -14.52
C ARG A 131 -22.35 -9.88 -14.20
N ASP A 132 -22.77 -8.65 -13.87
CA ASP A 132 -21.87 -7.55 -13.55
C ASP A 132 -21.03 -7.87 -12.27
N LEU A 133 -21.60 -8.64 -11.32
CA LEU A 133 -20.91 -9.14 -10.12
C LEU A 133 -19.96 -10.33 -10.39
N GLU A 134 -20.22 -11.11 -11.44
CA GLU A 134 -19.39 -12.25 -11.86
C GLU A 134 -18.22 -11.81 -12.77
N GLU A 135 -18.35 -10.67 -13.44
CA GLU A 135 -17.26 -10.04 -14.18
C GLU A 135 -16.24 -9.40 -13.22
N PRO A 136 -14.93 -9.62 -13.42
CA PRO A 136 -13.91 -8.89 -12.67
C PRO A 136 -14.11 -7.39 -12.85
N SER A 137 -14.19 -6.65 -11.74
CA SER A 137 -14.27 -5.19 -11.72
C SER A 137 -13.26 -4.57 -12.71
N GLU A 138 -13.76 -3.71 -13.61
CA GLU A 138 -12.94 -2.96 -14.58
C GLU A 138 -11.95 -2.02 -13.87
N PHE A 139 -12.28 -1.61 -12.65
CA PHE A 139 -11.30 -1.17 -11.66
C PHE A 139 -10.63 -2.42 -11.09
N GLY A 140 -9.68 -2.98 -11.84
CA GLY A 140 -8.79 -4.01 -11.32
C GLY A 140 -8.13 -3.51 -10.04
N PHE A 141 -7.70 -4.43 -9.16
CA PHE A 141 -6.75 -4.08 -8.11
C PHE A 141 -5.69 -3.18 -8.73
N PRO A 142 -5.26 -2.08 -8.08
CA PRO A 142 -4.17 -1.28 -8.61
C PRO A 142 -3.07 -2.25 -8.99
N ASN A 143 -2.79 -2.31 -10.30
CA ASN A 143 -2.13 -3.47 -10.88
C ASN A 143 -0.69 -3.47 -10.35
N GLU A 144 -0.10 -4.65 -10.19
CA GLU A 144 1.31 -4.76 -9.78
C GLU A 144 2.26 -4.04 -10.77
N GLU A 145 1.78 -3.71 -11.98
CA GLU A 145 2.50 -2.98 -13.01
C GLU A 145 2.69 -1.48 -12.72
N GLU A 146 1.77 -0.81 -12.00
CA GLU A 146 2.00 0.60 -11.61
C GLU A 146 3.02 0.72 -10.48
N SER A 147 3.13 -0.31 -9.63
CA SER A 147 4.07 -0.33 -8.51
C SER A 147 5.50 -0.77 -8.90
N GLN A 148 5.71 -1.30 -10.11
CA GLN A 148 7.05 -1.62 -10.61
C GLN A 148 7.73 -0.44 -11.33
N LEU A 149 6.95 0.53 -11.83
CA LEU A 149 7.47 1.65 -12.60
C LEU A 149 8.17 2.73 -11.75
N GLU A 150 7.93 2.78 -10.44
CA GLU A 150 8.59 3.75 -9.55
C GLU A 150 9.93 3.25 -8.97
N LEU A 151 10.28 1.97 -9.15
CA LEU A 151 11.52 1.39 -8.61
C LEU A 151 12.68 1.30 -9.61
N GLU A 152 12.45 1.58 -10.90
CA GLU A 152 13.47 1.52 -11.98
C GLU A 152 14.09 2.88 -12.31
N GLY A 153 14.09 3.81 -11.35
CA GLY A 153 14.45 5.20 -11.55
C GLY A 153 15.83 5.66 -11.05
N ASP A 154 16.81 4.78 -10.80
CA ASP A 154 18.18 5.26 -10.52
C ASP A 154 19.28 4.20 -10.74
N SER A 155 19.48 3.75 -11.98
CA SER A 155 20.62 2.89 -12.33
C SER A 155 21.20 3.20 -13.70
N GLU A 156 21.53 4.46 -14.00
CA GLU A 156 22.47 4.75 -15.10
C GLU A 156 23.35 5.97 -14.80
N MET A 157 24.60 5.68 -14.43
CA MET A 157 25.73 6.48 -14.88
C MET A 157 26.93 5.57 -15.15
N GLU A 158 27.13 5.30 -16.44
CA GLU A 158 28.38 4.80 -17.04
C GLU A 158 29.50 5.85 -16.84
N ASP A 159 30.75 5.41 -16.63
CA ASP A 159 31.85 5.83 -17.51
C ASP A 159 33.12 4.98 -17.29
N ASP A 160 33.79 4.79 -18.41
CA ASP A 160 34.88 3.93 -18.82
C ASP A 160 36.23 4.10 -18.11
N SER A 161 36.99 3.01 -18.10
CA SER A 161 38.42 3.13 -18.44
C SER A 161 38.92 1.88 -19.18
N GLU A 162 39.13 2.09 -20.48
CA GLU A 162 39.76 1.21 -21.46
C GLU A 162 41.23 0.86 -21.14
N ASP A 163 41.49 -0.45 -21.18
CA ASP A 163 42.53 -1.15 -21.95
C ASP A 163 44.06 -0.99 -21.71
N ARG A 164 44.67 -2.19 -21.72
CA ARG A 164 45.97 -2.56 -22.33
C ARG A 164 47.27 -2.41 -21.53
N ASN A 165 47.83 -3.55 -21.14
CA ASN A 165 49.19 -3.92 -21.59
C ASN A 165 49.42 -5.45 -21.56
N GLU A 166 49.91 -5.94 -22.71
CA GLU A 166 50.22 -7.33 -23.05
C GLU A 166 51.52 -7.85 -22.40
N SER A 167 51.77 -9.16 -22.63
CA SER A 167 53.04 -9.90 -22.60
C SER A 167 53.34 -10.62 -21.27
N GLY A 168 53.50 -11.94 -21.18
CA GLY A 168 53.71 -12.98 -22.18
C GLY A 168 54.52 -14.13 -21.55
N PHE A 169 54.39 -15.32 -22.13
CA PHE A 169 55.19 -16.54 -22.00
C PHE A 169 54.82 -17.65 -21.00
N GLU A 170 54.74 -18.84 -21.61
CA GLU A 170 54.49 -20.21 -21.17
C GLU A 170 55.62 -20.75 -20.28
N ASP A 171 55.33 -21.65 -19.32
CA ASP A 171 55.61 -23.10 -19.42
C ASP A 171 55.37 -23.83 -18.06
N ASP A 172 55.07 -25.12 -18.18
CA ASP A 172 54.60 -26.12 -17.20
C ASP A 172 55.73 -26.69 -16.26
N PRO A 173 55.57 -27.84 -15.57
CA PRO A 173 55.37 -28.04 -14.13
C PRO A 173 56.58 -28.65 -13.37
N GLU A 174 56.52 -28.76 -12.03
CA GLU A 174 56.79 -30.00 -11.27
C GLU A 174 56.69 -29.79 -9.74
N GLN A 175 56.13 -30.81 -9.08
CA GLN A 175 55.91 -30.91 -7.63
C GLN A 175 57.20 -31.28 -6.86
N PRO A 176 57.17 -31.15 -5.53
CA PRO A 176 57.68 -32.19 -4.64
C PRO A 176 56.59 -32.88 -3.82
#